data_AF-A0A8C2WPJ6-F1
#
_entry.id   AF-A0A8C2WPJ6-F1
#
_cell.length_a   1.000
_cell.length_b   1.000
_cell.length_c   1.000
_cell.angle_alpha   90.00
_cell.angle_beta   90.00
_cell.angle_gamma   90.00
#
_symmetry.space_group_name_H-M   'P 1'
#
loop_
_entity.id
_entity.type
_entity.pdbx_description
1 polymer ?
#
loop_
_entity_poly.entity_id
_entity_poly.type
_entity_poly.pdbx_seq_one_letter_code
_entity_poly.pdbx_strand_id
1 'polypeptide(L)'
;MAEHALLSSGASAWRSLACAKSELRLDLALAGGQSFRWRETAEGHWTGVMGGRVWTLTQTDDTLWYHVYKSSAGQGEVRDGERERKRRAGASLQVENKLGKEEPVAVTPVQDTEEEKEMMEEEEEEMLRDYFQLKVKLGHLYKEWGAADPHFQSIADIFTGVRMLRQDPTECLFSFICTSNNHISRIHGMVERLCRALGAPLCRLEETSYHDFPSLAALAGDGVEARLRDLGFGYRARFLQRSAAQILEAHGPRWLEGLRGVPYLVARDALRTLPGVGTKVADCVCLMSLDKAEAVPVDTHVWQIAKRDYSYAPGSRQKSITDKLHRDLGDFFRHLWGPHAGWAQSVLFCADLKKFQRLKETSPLKRPKKEEDEEAEVASAKDEDGRKRNREERGKPGRESEDVRLEGESGVR
;
A
#
# COMPACT_ATOMS: atom_id res chain seq x y z
N MET A 1 -9.34 -19.33 -21.11
CA MET A 1 -9.27 -18.22 -20.15
C MET A 1 -7.96 -17.50 -20.41
N ALA A 2 -7.88 -16.18 -20.25
CA ALA A 2 -6.61 -15.48 -20.37
C ALA A 2 -5.71 -15.88 -19.17
N GLU A 3 -4.41 -16.02 -19.41
CA GLU A 3 -3.42 -16.38 -18.40
C GLU A 3 -2.63 -15.14 -17.97
N HIS A 4 -1.95 -15.22 -16.82
CA HIS A 4 -0.97 -14.20 -16.47
C HIS A 4 0.19 -14.22 -17.47
N ALA A 5 0.42 -13.08 -18.13
CA ALA A 5 1.52 -12.91 -19.07
C ALA A 5 2.87 -13.12 -18.37
N LEU A 6 3.73 -13.91 -19.00
CA LEU A 6 5.14 -14.07 -18.62
C LEU A 6 6.01 -13.51 -19.74
N LEU A 7 7.14 -12.89 -19.41
CA LEU A 7 8.03 -12.34 -20.44
C LEU A 7 8.58 -13.44 -21.36
N SER A 8 8.73 -14.66 -20.84
CA SER A 8 9.15 -15.85 -21.60
C SER A 8 8.11 -16.37 -22.58
N SER A 9 6.81 -16.02 -22.43
CA SER A 9 5.73 -16.59 -23.23
C SER A 9 5.46 -15.86 -24.56
N GLY A 10 6.26 -14.84 -24.91
CA GLY A 10 6.24 -14.21 -26.24
C GLY A 10 6.50 -12.71 -26.20
N ALA A 11 7.65 -12.27 -26.71
CA ALA A 11 8.10 -10.88 -26.66
C ALA A 11 7.20 -9.88 -27.41
N SER A 12 6.39 -10.32 -28.38
CA SER A 12 5.58 -9.43 -29.22
C SER A 12 4.38 -8.79 -28.52
N ALA A 13 3.97 -9.31 -27.35
CA ALA A 13 2.87 -8.73 -26.56
C ALA A 13 3.36 -7.79 -25.44
N TRP A 14 4.68 -7.74 -25.22
CA TRP A 14 5.29 -6.94 -24.18
C TRP A 14 5.85 -5.65 -24.76
N ARG A 15 5.69 -4.56 -24.00
CA ARG A 15 6.33 -3.29 -24.25
C ARG A 15 7.37 -3.01 -23.17
N SER A 16 8.24 -2.05 -23.43
CA SER A 16 9.36 -1.76 -22.55
C SER A 16 9.66 -0.27 -22.48
N LEU A 17 10.23 0.14 -21.35
CA LEU A 17 10.78 1.47 -21.17
C LEU A 17 12.09 1.38 -20.39
N ALA A 18 13.08 2.17 -20.78
CA ALA A 18 14.36 2.24 -20.09
C ALA A 18 14.16 2.73 -18.65
N CYS A 19 14.49 1.87 -17.69
CA CYS A 19 14.34 2.13 -16.25
C CYS A 19 15.30 1.22 -15.46
N ALA A 20 16.37 1.80 -14.94
CA ALA A 20 17.32 1.07 -14.11
C ALA A 20 16.74 0.68 -12.74
N LYS A 21 17.19 -0.44 -12.17
CA LYS A 21 16.82 -0.86 -10.81
C LYS A 21 17.18 0.16 -9.72
N SER A 22 18.19 1.01 -9.97
CA SER A 22 18.52 2.13 -9.09
C SER A 22 17.43 3.20 -9.07
N GLU A 23 16.67 3.32 -10.16
CA GLU A 23 15.53 4.21 -10.29
C GLU A 23 14.24 3.52 -9.85
N LEU A 24 13.97 2.26 -10.20
CA LEU A 24 12.75 1.57 -9.79
C LEU A 24 13.03 0.11 -9.46
N ARG A 25 12.62 -0.32 -8.27
CA ARG A 25 12.58 -1.72 -7.88
C ARG A 25 11.13 -2.13 -7.61
N LEU A 26 10.51 -2.84 -8.56
CA LEU A 26 9.09 -3.27 -8.46
C LEU A 26 8.80 -4.02 -7.15
N ASP A 27 9.69 -4.92 -6.73
CA ASP A 27 9.57 -5.70 -5.51
C ASP A 27 9.45 -4.83 -4.26
N LEU A 28 10.17 -3.71 -4.22
CA LEU A 28 10.15 -2.78 -3.09
C LEU A 28 9.00 -1.76 -3.19
N ALA A 29 8.77 -1.21 -4.39
CA ALA A 29 7.80 -0.15 -4.61
C ALA A 29 6.34 -0.65 -4.51
N LEU A 30 6.03 -1.76 -5.19
CA LEU A 30 4.65 -2.28 -5.26
C LEU A 30 4.24 -3.03 -3.99
N ALA A 31 5.21 -3.49 -3.22
CA ALA A 31 4.99 -4.34 -2.07
C ALA A 31 5.28 -3.62 -0.74
N GLY A 32 5.70 -2.36 -0.78
CA GLY A 32 6.04 -1.52 0.37
C GLY A 32 4.85 -0.90 1.12
N GLY A 33 3.62 -1.31 0.81
CA GLY A 33 2.41 -0.81 1.49
C GLY A 33 1.92 0.57 1.00
N GLN A 34 2.41 1.03 -0.15
CA GLN A 34 1.93 2.25 -0.81
C GLN A 34 0.62 2.00 -1.57
N SER A 35 0.57 0.92 -2.35
CA SER A 35 -0.61 0.43 -3.06
C SER A 35 -0.98 -0.96 -2.55
N PHE A 36 -2.28 -1.29 -2.66
CA PHE A 36 -2.82 -2.60 -2.29
C PHE A 36 -3.37 -3.38 -3.50
N ARG A 37 -3.08 -2.91 -4.72
CA ARG A 37 -3.67 -3.39 -5.98
C ARG A 37 -2.75 -4.26 -6.82
N TRP A 38 -1.52 -4.46 -6.37
CA TRP A 38 -0.51 -5.27 -7.04
C TRP A 38 -0.26 -6.59 -6.31
N ARG A 39 -0.05 -7.66 -7.07
CA ARG A 39 0.32 -8.98 -6.58
C ARG A 39 1.43 -9.54 -7.44
N GLU A 40 2.41 -10.19 -6.82
CA GLU A 40 3.37 -11.00 -7.55
C GLU A 40 2.67 -12.30 -7.98
N THR A 41 2.39 -12.43 -9.28
CA THR A 41 1.64 -13.56 -9.87
C THR A 41 2.57 -14.65 -10.42
N ALA A 42 3.82 -14.28 -10.70
CA ALA A 42 4.93 -15.20 -10.96
C ALA A 42 6.23 -14.52 -10.50
N GLU A 43 7.35 -15.25 -10.46
CA GLU A 43 8.64 -14.72 -9.99
C GLU A 43 8.99 -13.43 -10.74
N GLY A 44 9.08 -12.31 -10.01
CA GLY A 44 9.37 -10.98 -10.55
C GLY A 44 8.26 -10.33 -11.39
N HIS A 45 7.11 -11.00 -11.58
CA HIS A 45 5.99 -10.51 -12.37
C HIS A 45 4.85 -10.02 -11.47
N TRP A 46 4.54 -8.74 -11.58
CA TRP A 46 3.55 -8.04 -10.76
C TRP A 46 2.32 -7.73 -11.58
N THR A 47 1.18 -8.35 -11.25
CA THR A 47 -0.10 -8.04 -11.90
C THR A 47 -0.97 -7.17 -10.99
N GLY A 48 -1.55 -6.11 -11.55
CA GLY A 48 -2.38 -5.16 -10.81
C GLY A 48 -3.29 -4.32 -11.69
N VAL A 49 -4.04 -3.43 -11.07
CA VAL A 49 -4.97 -2.51 -11.75
C VAL A 49 -4.50 -1.08 -11.57
N MET A 50 -4.44 -0.33 -12.66
CA MET A 50 -4.06 1.07 -12.70
C MET A 50 -4.76 1.74 -13.89
N GLY A 51 -5.37 2.91 -13.67
CA GLY A 51 -6.00 3.69 -14.75
C GLY A 51 -7.14 2.94 -15.47
N GLY A 52 -7.92 2.14 -14.74
CA GLY A 52 -9.00 1.33 -15.34
C GLY A 52 -8.53 0.18 -16.22
N ARG A 53 -7.23 -0.16 -16.20
CA ARG A 53 -6.65 -1.26 -16.99
C ARG A 53 -5.95 -2.27 -16.07
N VAL A 54 -5.86 -3.51 -16.53
CA VAL A 54 -5.07 -4.55 -15.86
C VAL A 54 -3.69 -4.59 -16.51
N TRP A 55 -2.66 -4.63 -15.68
CA TRP A 55 -1.26 -4.59 -16.10
C TRP A 55 -0.52 -5.78 -15.51
N THR A 56 0.43 -6.33 -16.26
CA THR A 56 1.52 -7.13 -15.70
C THR A 56 2.83 -6.40 -15.95
N LEU A 57 3.63 -6.24 -14.90
CA LEU A 57 4.93 -5.57 -14.91
C LEU A 57 6.03 -6.54 -14.52
N THR A 58 7.17 -6.48 -15.18
CA THR A 58 8.40 -7.18 -14.78
C THR A 58 9.60 -6.32 -15.14
N GLN A 59 10.78 -6.61 -14.59
CA GLN A 59 11.95 -5.77 -14.81
C GLN A 59 13.22 -6.61 -14.99
N THR A 60 14.10 -6.10 -15.86
CA THR A 60 15.52 -6.49 -15.92
C THR A 60 16.35 -5.45 -15.16
N ASP A 61 17.67 -5.41 -15.33
CA ASP A 61 18.51 -4.46 -14.59
C ASP A 61 18.34 -3.00 -15.04
N ASP A 62 18.07 -2.78 -16.32
CA ASP A 62 17.98 -1.46 -16.97
C ASP A 62 16.64 -1.17 -17.67
N THR A 63 15.72 -2.14 -17.69
CA THR A 63 14.49 -2.05 -18.47
C THR A 63 13.28 -2.53 -17.65
N LEU A 64 12.23 -1.70 -17.61
CA LEU A 64 10.90 -2.06 -17.14
C LEU A 64 10.06 -2.57 -18.31
N TRP A 65 9.51 -3.76 -18.17
CA TRP A 65 8.64 -4.41 -19.14
C TRP A 65 7.20 -4.40 -18.64
N TYR A 66 6.26 -4.18 -19.55
CA TYR A 66 4.83 -4.16 -19.22
C TYR A 66 3.97 -4.79 -20.31
N HIS A 67 2.85 -5.37 -19.87
CA HIS A 67 1.76 -5.86 -20.71
C HIS A 67 0.45 -5.31 -20.15
N VAL A 68 -0.41 -4.78 -21.02
CA VAL A 68 -1.78 -4.33 -20.67
C VAL A 68 -2.81 -5.28 -21.24
N TYR A 69 -3.76 -5.74 -20.43
CA TYR A 69 -4.82 -6.62 -20.90
C TYR A 69 -6.00 -5.80 -21.44
N LYS A 70 -6.49 -6.17 -22.62
CA LYS A 70 -7.71 -5.57 -23.17
C LYS A 70 -8.91 -5.91 -22.28
N SER A 71 -9.71 -4.91 -21.93
CA SER A 71 -10.95 -5.16 -21.19
C SER A 71 -11.94 -5.94 -22.05
N SER A 72 -12.54 -6.98 -21.49
CA SER A 72 -13.62 -7.73 -22.16
C SER A 72 -14.93 -6.95 -22.26
N ALA A 73 -15.01 -5.74 -21.68
CA ALA A 73 -16.21 -4.91 -21.65
C ALA A 73 -16.51 -4.19 -22.99
N GLY A 74 -15.68 -4.34 -24.01
CA GLY A 74 -15.84 -3.69 -25.32
C GLY A 74 -16.67 -4.44 -26.37
N GLN A 75 -17.29 -5.59 -26.04
CA GLN A 75 -18.10 -6.37 -27.01
C GLN A 75 -19.63 -6.26 -26.80
N GLY A 76 -20.10 -5.36 -25.94
CA GLY A 76 -21.52 -5.09 -25.81
C GLY A 76 -21.76 -3.76 -25.10
N GLU A 77 -22.60 -2.92 -25.70
CA GLU A 77 -23.00 -1.57 -25.27
C GLU A 77 -22.09 -0.42 -25.71
N VAL A 78 -22.36 0.03 -26.94
CA VAL A 78 -22.14 1.41 -27.35
C VAL A 78 -22.89 2.32 -26.37
N ARG A 79 -22.14 2.97 -25.47
CA ARG A 79 -22.64 4.12 -24.71
C ARG A 79 -22.55 5.34 -25.61
N ASP A 80 -23.66 5.66 -26.27
CA ASP A 80 -23.91 7.01 -26.78
C ASP A 80 -23.94 7.98 -25.57
N GLY A 81 -23.07 8.99 -25.60
CA GLY A 81 -22.93 9.94 -24.50
C GLY A 81 -21.80 10.95 -24.67
N GLU A 82 -22.03 11.93 -25.54
CA GLU A 82 -21.50 13.29 -25.50
C GLU A 82 -19.99 13.55 -25.73
N ARG A 83 -19.64 13.74 -27.00
CA ARG A 83 -18.66 14.77 -27.42
C ARG A 83 -19.40 15.93 -28.08
N GLU A 84 -19.86 16.91 -27.31
CA GLU A 84 -20.33 18.18 -27.86
C GLU A 84 -19.15 19.16 -28.03
N ARG A 85 -18.77 19.42 -29.29
CA ARG A 85 -17.91 20.54 -29.68
C ARG A 85 -18.66 21.43 -30.68
N LYS A 86 -19.11 22.58 -30.17
CA LYS A 86 -19.45 23.85 -30.85
C LYS A 86 -19.33 23.86 -32.39
N ARG A 87 -20.47 24.05 -33.07
CA ARG A 87 -20.60 25.00 -34.20
C ARG A 87 -21.99 25.64 -34.22
N ARG A 88 -22.03 26.97 -34.17
CA ARG A 88 -23.21 27.81 -34.42
C ARG A 88 -23.50 27.83 -35.93
N ALA A 89 -24.77 27.74 -36.32
CA ALA A 89 -25.54 28.78 -37.03
C ALA A 89 -26.72 28.19 -37.83
N GLY A 90 -27.90 28.80 -37.68
CA GLY A 90 -28.79 29.09 -38.81
C GLY A 90 -29.95 28.12 -39.10
N ALA A 91 -31.15 28.67 -38.94
CA ALA A 91 -32.36 28.44 -39.76
C ALA A 91 -33.20 27.16 -39.57
N SER A 92 -34.34 27.41 -38.91
CA SER A 92 -35.68 26.82 -39.08
C SER A 92 -35.95 26.15 -40.45
N LEU A 93 -36.58 24.95 -40.43
CA LEU A 93 -37.87 24.66 -41.08
C LEU A 93 -38.26 23.17 -40.95
N GLN A 94 -39.57 22.96 -40.97
CA GLN A 94 -40.36 21.73 -40.77
C GLN A 94 -40.02 20.60 -41.75
N VAL A 95 -40.07 19.34 -41.31
CA VAL A 95 -40.39 18.19 -42.20
C VAL A 95 -41.19 17.12 -41.47
N GLU A 96 -42.17 16.61 -42.19
CA GLU A 96 -43.20 15.62 -41.89
C GLU A 96 -42.67 14.18 -41.73
N ASN A 97 -43.42 13.39 -40.96
CA ASN A 97 -43.24 11.94 -40.82
C ASN A 97 -43.51 11.21 -42.15
N LYS A 98 -42.51 10.51 -42.69
CA LYS A 98 -42.72 9.38 -43.60
C LYS A 98 -41.88 8.18 -43.18
N LEU A 99 -42.62 7.12 -42.85
CA LEU A 99 -42.19 5.77 -42.54
C LEU A 99 -41.52 5.12 -43.77
N GLY A 100 -40.25 4.73 -43.62
CA GLY A 100 -39.46 4.03 -44.65
C GLY A 100 -38.65 2.91 -44.01
N LYS A 101 -38.73 1.72 -44.62
CA LYS A 101 -38.19 0.43 -44.18
C LYS A 101 -36.67 0.49 -43.87
N GLU A 102 -36.28 -0.04 -42.72
CA GLU A 102 -34.88 -0.34 -42.39
C GLU A 102 -34.48 -1.69 -43.01
N GLU A 103 -33.47 -1.67 -43.88
CA GLU A 103 -32.66 -2.84 -44.19
C GLU A 103 -31.50 -2.93 -43.18
N PRO A 104 -31.05 -4.14 -42.79
CA PRO A 104 -30.03 -4.30 -41.77
C PRO A 104 -28.67 -3.83 -42.30
N VAL A 105 -28.15 -2.75 -41.73
CA VAL A 105 -26.77 -2.30 -41.93
C VAL A 105 -25.83 -3.34 -41.32
N ALA A 106 -25.02 -3.96 -42.16
CA ALA A 106 -23.96 -4.88 -41.74
C ALA A 106 -22.99 -4.15 -40.80
N VAL A 107 -22.93 -4.61 -39.54
CA VAL A 107 -21.91 -4.19 -38.59
C VAL A 107 -20.57 -4.75 -39.06
N THR A 108 -19.71 -3.88 -39.58
CA THR A 108 -18.32 -4.23 -39.87
C THR A 108 -17.51 -4.22 -38.58
N PRO A 109 -16.61 -5.20 -38.35
CA PRO A 109 -15.74 -5.19 -37.19
C PRO A 109 -14.71 -4.06 -37.36
N VAL A 110 -14.68 -3.11 -36.43
CA VAL A 110 -13.66 -2.07 -36.38
C VAL A 110 -12.32 -2.75 -36.05
N GLN A 111 -11.43 -2.83 -37.03
CA GLN A 111 -10.02 -3.18 -36.80
C GLN A 111 -9.30 -1.89 -36.39
N ASP A 112 -8.69 -1.87 -35.20
CA ASP A 112 -7.86 -0.75 -34.74
C ASP A 112 -6.82 -0.41 -35.83
N THR A 113 -6.80 0.84 -36.29
CA THR A 113 -5.81 1.35 -37.25
C THR A 113 -4.40 1.34 -36.61
N GLU A 114 -3.33 1.33 -37.42
CA GLU A 114 -1.96 1.40 -36.88
C GLU A 114 -1.72 2.68 -36.06
N GLU A 115 -2.30 3.81 -36.49
CA GLU A 115 -2.24 5.09 -35.77
C GLU A 115 -2.95 5.03 -34.41
N GLU A 116 -4.12 4.38 -34.30
CA GLU A 116 -4.83 4.21 -33.03
C GLU A 116 -4.07 3.32 -32.05
N LYS A 117 -3.34 2.31 -32.57
CA LYS A 117 -2.48 1.47 -31.74
C LYS A 117 -1.33 2.29 -31.17
N GLU A 118 -0.58 3.01 -32.01
CA GLU A 118 0.55 3.85 -31.58
C GLU A 118 0.14 4.86 -30.50
N MET A 119 -0.97 5.58 -30.70
CA MET A 119 -1.50 6.52 -29.69
C MET A 119 -1.83 5.85 -28.36
N MET A 120 -2.40 4.63 -28.39
CA MET A 120 -2.69 3.86 -27.18
C MET A 120 -1.40 3.41 -26.47
N GLU A 121 -0.34 3.09 -27.23
CA GLU A 121 0.94 2.70 -26.63
C GLU A 121 1.61 3.87 -25.91
N GLU A 122 1.58 5.06 -26.53
CA GLU A 122 2.09 6.29 -25.92
C GLU A 122 1.32 6.68 -24.66
N GLU A 123 -0.02 6.58 -24.68
CA GLU A 123 -0.87 6.82 -23.49
C GLU A 123 -0.51 5.85 -22.35
N GLU A 124 -0.30 4.57 -22.68
CA GLU A 124 0.07 3.55 -21.70
C GLU A 124 1.45 3.77 -21.09
N GLU A 125 2.43 4.14 -21.91
CA GLU A 125 3.75 4.52 -21.42
C GLU A 125 3.68 5.78 -20.54
N GLU A 126 2.90 6.80 -20.93
CA GLU A 126 2.74 8.02 -20.14
C GLU A 126 2.08 7.74 -18.78
N MET A 127 1.06 6.88 -18.75
CA MET A 127 0.43 6.43 -17.50
C MET A 127 1.44 5.76 -16.56
N LEU A 128 2.30 4.87 -17.07
CA LEU A 128 3.36 4.25 -16.26
C LEU A 128 4.39 5.26 -15.77
N ARG A 129 4.82 6.18 -16.64
CA ARG A 129 5.77 7.23 -16.29
C ARG A 129 5.21 8.17 -15.21
N ASP A 130 3.92 8.48 -15.25
CA ASP A 130 3.25 9.29 -14.24
C ASP A 130 3.06 8.52 -12.92
N TYR A 131 2.53 7.30 -12.98
CA TYR A 131 2.27 6.47 -11.80
C TYR A 131 3.53 6.17 -11.00
N PHE A 132 4.63 5.85 -11.70
CA PHE A 132 5.93 5.70 -11.09
C PHE A 132 6.73 7.00 -11.02
N GLN A 133 6.20 8.17 -11.38
CA GLN A 133 6.92 9.46 -11.30
C GLN A 133 8.35 9.43 -11.89
N LEU A 134 8.51 8.78 -13.05
CA LEU A 134 9.82 8.50 -13.66
C LEU A 134 10.55 9.75 -14.19
N LYS A 135 9.86 10.90 -14.22
CA LYS A 135 10.46 12.21 -14.53
C LYS A 135 11.39 12.68 -13.40
N VAL A 136 11.15 12.25 -12.15
CA VAL A 136 12.00 12.57 -11.00
C VAL A 136 13.21 11.63 -10.98
N LYS A 137 14.43 12.21 -10.96
CA LYS A 137 15.68 11.44 -10.90
C LYS A 137 15.96 10.98 -9.46
N LEU A 138 15.60 9.74 -9.16
CA LEU A 138 15.66 9.21 -7.79
C LEU A 138 17.09 9.13 -7.27
N GLY A 139 18.04 8.81 -8.14
CA GLY A 139 19.46 8.79 -7.79
C GLY A 139 20.00 10.14 -7.30
N HIS A 140 19.42 11.27 -7.72
CA HIS A 140 19.79 12.59 -7.17
C HIS A 140 19.27 12.75 -5.74
N LEU A 141 18.01 12.39 -5.51
CA LEU A 141 17.41 12.44 -4.18
C LEU A 141 18.15 11.55 -3.17
N TYR A 142 18.53 10.34 -3.57
CA TYR A 142 19.30 9.42 -2.72
C TYR A 142 20.65 10.03 -2.30
N LYS A 143 21.34 10.74 -3.21
CA LYS A 143 22.60 11.44 -2.89
C LYS A 143 22.37 12.58 -1.91
N GLU A 144 21.32 13.37 -2.10
CA GLU A 144 20.98 14.49 -1.20
C GLU A 144 20.63 13.99 0.21
N TRP A 145 19.76 12.98 0.31
CA TRP A 145 19.38 12.40 1.60
C TRP A 145 20.55 11.69 2.27
N GLY A 146 21.35 10.94 1.54
CA GLY A 146 22.54 10.27 2.08
C GLY A 146 23.61 11.24 2.58
N ALA A 147 23.76 12.40 1.92
CA ALA A 147 24.65 13.47 2.39
C ALA A 147 24.14 14.16 3.66
N ALA A 148 22.82 14.32 3.80
CA ALA A 148 22.19 14.92 4.97
C ALA A 148 22.08 13.95 6.17
N ASP A 149 22.02 12.65 5.91
CA ASP A 149 21.69 11.62 6.89
C ASP A 149 22.53 10.34 6.71
N PRO A 150 23.57 10.13 7.55
CA PRO A 150 24.39 8.93 7.51
C PRO A 150 23.63 7.62 7.76
N HIS A 151 22.54 7.66 8.53
CA HIS A 151 21.71 6.48 8.73
C HIS A 151 20.99 6.11 7.44
N PHE A 152 20.37 7.10 6.78
CA PHE A 152 19.78 6.90 5.46
C PHE A 152 20.78 6.33 4.46
N GLN A 153 21.99 6.88 4.38
CA GLN A 153 23.04 6.38 3.47
C GLN A 153 23.32 4.90 3.67
N SER A 154 23.38 4.42 4.92
CA SER A 154 23.62 3.00 5.22
C SER A 154 22.50 2.06 4.76
N ILE A 155 21.30 2.58 4.57
CA ILE A 155 20.12 1.82 4.08
C ILE A 155 19.99 1.95 2.56
N ALA A 156 20.31 3.12 2.02
CA ALA A 156 20.19 3.47 0.61
C ALA A 156 20.94 2.49 -0.31
N ASP A 157 22.09 1.96 0.12
CA ASP A 157 22.89 1.02 -0.67
C ASP A 157 22.22 -0.35 -0.86
N ILE A 158 21.31 -0.74 0.04
CA ILE A 158 20.58 -2.02 -0.02
C ILE A 158 19.19 -1.81 -0.64
N PHE A 159 18.53 -0.72 -0.23
CA PHE A 159 17.16 -0.38 -0.59
C PHE A 159 17.14 0.71 -1.67
N THR A 160 17.85 0.48 -2.77
CA THR A 160 17.80 1.33 -3.97
C THR A 160 16.45 1.19 -4.68
N GLY A 161 16.05 2.19 -5.48
CA GLY A 161 14.88 2.07 -6.35
C GLY A 161 13.52 2.06 -5.62
N VAL A 162 13.49 2.34 -4.32
CA VAL A 162 12.23 2.55 -3.58
C VAL A 162 11.64 3.89 -3.99
N ARG A 163 10.59 3.85 -4.80
CA ARG A 163 9.97 5.02 -5.39
C ARG A 163 8.57 5.27 -4.86
N MET A 164 8.18 6.54 -4.79
CA MET A 164 6.83 6.95 -4.43
C MET A 164 5.88 6.80 -5.61
N LEU A 165 4.80 6.03 -5.44
CA LEU A 165 3.73 5.93 -6.43
C LEU A 165 2.87 7.21 -6.43
N ARG A 166 2.37 7.59 -7.61
CA ARG A 166 1.39 8.67 -7.80
C ARG A 166 0.03 8.07 -8.11
N GLN A 167 -0.68 7.69 -7.05
CA GLN A 167 -1.95 6.98 -7.15
C GLN A 167 -3.11 7.91 -7.52
N ASP A 168 -4.20 7.31 -7.99
CA ASP A 168 -5.50 7.98 -8.07
C ASP A 168 -5.94 8.44 -6.66
N PRO A 169 -6.35 9.71 -6.46
CA PRO A 169 -6.74 10.22 -5.15
C PRO A 169 -7.92 9.48 -4.51
N THR A 170 -8.87 8.99 -5.30
CA THR A 170 -10.04 8.25 -4.80
C THR A 170 -9.59 6.88 -4.30
N GLU A 171 -8.90 6.10 -5.14
CA GLU A 171 -8.33 4.80 -4.78
C GLU A 171 -7.45 4.92 -3.53
N CYS A 172 -6.55 5.91 -3.50
CA CYS A 172 -5.64 6.13 -2.39
C CYS A 172 -6.41 6.42 -1.09
N LEU A 173 -7.33 7.39 -1.10
CA LEU A 173 -8.11 7.76 0.08
C LEU A 173 -8.88 6.57 0.69
N PHE A 174 -9.70 5.90 -0.12
CA PHE A 174 -10.57 4.85 0.38
C PHE A 174 -9.79 3.58 0.75
N SER A 175 -8.65 3.32 0.08
CA SER A 175 -7.71 2.29 0.52
C SER A 175 -7.09 2.63 1.87
N PHE A 176 -6.64 3.88 2.09
CA PHE A 176 -6.01 4.27 3.35
C PHE A 176 -6.98 4.38 4.53
N ILE A 177 -8.26 4.66 4.32
CA ILE A 177 -9.29 4.51 5.36
C ILE A 177 -9.31 3.07 5.90
N CYS A 178 -9.07 2.06 5.04
CA CYS A 178 -9.00 0.64 5.42
C CYS A 178 -7.75 0.26 6.24
N THR A 179 -6.73 1.13 6.30
CA THR A 179 -5.43 0.83 6.94
C THR A 179 -5.40 1.09 8.44
N SER A 180 -6.31 1.93 8.95
CA SER A 180 -6.40 2.31 10.37
C SER A 180 -6.48 1.07 11.27
N ASN A 181 -5.56 0.88 12.22
CA ASN A 181 -5.52 -0.31 13.11
C ASN A 181 -5.66 -1.65 12.34
N ASN A 182 -4.77 -1.89 11.39
CA ASN A 182 -4.80 -3.04 10.49
C ASN A 182 -3.37 -3.44 10.06
N HIS A 183 -3.22 -4.56 9.35
CA HIS A 183 -1.93 -5.01 8.80
C HIS A 183 -2.01 -5.25 7.29
N ILE A 184 -0.88 -5.07 6.59
CA ILE A 184 -0.79 -5.04 5.11
C ILE A 184 -1.55 -6.19 4.44
N SER A 185 -1.32 -7.43 4.84
CA SER A 185 -1.99 -8.61 4.26
C SER A 185 -3.53 -8.54 4.33
N ARG A 186 -4.11 -8.11 5.47
CA ARG A 186 -5.56 -7.96 5.60
C ARG A 186 -6.08 -6.78 4.77
N ILE A 187 -5.31 -5.71 4.65
CA ILE A 187 -5.69 -4.52 3.86
C ILE A 187 -5.80 -4.87 2.38
N HIS A 188 -4.86 -5.64 1.82
CA HIS A 188 -4.97 -6.14 0.43
C HIS A 188 -6.29 -6.89 0.21
N GLY A 189 -6.63 -7.84 1.10
CA GLY A 189 -7.88 -8.59 0.98
C GLY A 189 -9.13 -7.71 1.14
N MET A 190 -9.08 -6.66 1.97
CA MET A 190 -10.17 -5.70 2.08
C MET A 190 -10.35 -4.89 0.79
N VAL A 191 -9.27 -4.30 0.26
CA VAL A 191 -9.32 -3.51 -0.98
C VAL A 191 -9.77 -4.36 -2.17
N GLU A 192 -9.32 -5.62 -2.26
CA GLU A 192 -9.80 -6.53 -3.31
C GLU A 192 -11.31 -6.82 -3.20
N ARG A 193 -11.80 -7.10 -1.98
CA ARG A 193 -13.26 -7.29 -1.76
C ARG A 193 -14.05 -6.03 -2.05
N LEU A 194 -13.49 -4.84 -1.74
CA LEU A 194 -14.11 -3.55 -2.07
C LEU A 194 -14.31 -3.42 -3.58
N CYS A 195 -13.25 -3.65 -4.36
CA CYS A 195 -13.27 -3.55 -5.81
C CYS A 195 -14.17 -4.62 -6.44
N ARG A 196 -14.13 -5.87 -5.97
CA ARG A 196 -15.04 -6.92 -6.47
C ARG A 196 -16.50 -6.62 -6.17
N ALA A 197 -16.80 -5.97 -5.05
CA ALA A 197 -18.17 -5.68 -4.66
C ALA A 197 -18.75 -4.47 -5.42
N LEU A 198 -17.97 -3.41 -5.61
CA LEU A 198 -18.48 -2.11 -6.03
C LEU A 198 -17.78 -1.55 -7.29
N GLY A 199 -16.72 -2.18 -7.77
CA GLY A 199 -15.95 -1.77 -8.94
C GLY A 199 -16.45 -2.40 -10.22
N ALA A 200 -16.20 -1.74 -11.35
CA ALA A 200 -16.54 -2.27 -12.68
C ALA A 200 -15.65 -3.49 -13.01
N PRO A 201 -16.19 -4.59 -13.55
CA PRO A 201 -15.38 -5.73 -13.98
C PRO A 201 -14.49 -5.33 -15.18
N LEU A 202 -13.21 -5.73 -15.15
CA LEU A 202 -12.24 -5.42 -16.20
C LEU A 202 -11.92 -6.64 -17.07
N CYS A 203 -11.41 -7.69 -16.44
CA CYS A 203 -11.11 -8.97 -17.08
C CYS A 203 -11.00 -10.09 -16.02
N ARG A 204 -10.84 -11.32 -16.49
CA ARG A 204 -10.52 -12.48 -15.66
C ARG A 204 -9.26 -13.14 -16.19
N LEU A 205 -8.27 -13.29 -15.33
CA LEU A 205 -7.02 -14.02 -15.62
C LEU A 205 -7.02 -15.26 -14.73
N GLU A 206 -6.99 -16.44 -15.35
CA GLU A 206 -7.11 -17.72 -14.65
C GLU A 206 -8.36 -17.75 -13.73
N GLU A 207 -8.15 -17.94 -12.42
CA GLU A 207 -9.22 -17.93 -11.41
C GLU A 207 -9.46 -16.53 -10.80
N THR A 208 -8.67 -15.52 -11.17
CA THR A 208 -8.71 -14.19 -10.57
C THR A 208 -9.50 -13.20 -11.42
N SER A 209 -10.60 -12.69 -10.86
CA SER A 209 -11.38 -11.61 -11.48
C SER A 209 -10.88 -10.23 -11.05
N TYR A 210 -10.43 -9.45 -12.03
CA TYR A 210 -9.97 -8.07 -11.85
C TYR A 210 -11.12 -7.09 -12.07
N HIS A 211 -11.24 -6.15 -11.14
CA HIS A 211 -12.24 -5.09 -11.15
C HIS A 211 -11.54 -3.77 -10.96
N ASP A 212 -12.08 -2.70 -11.52
CA ASP A 212 -11.60 -1.35 -11.27
C ASP A 212 -11.87 -0.90 -9.83
N PHE A 213 -11.29 0.21 -9.41
CA PHE A 213 -11.64 0.82 -8.13
C PHE A 213 -13.07 1.38 -8.18
N PRO A 214 -13.88 1.28 -7.10
CA PRO A 214 -15.23 1.82 -7.10
C PRO A 214 -15.24 3.35 -7.28
N SER A 215 -16.19 3.85 -8.07
CA SER A 215 -16.43 5.29 -8.18
C SER A 215 -16.99 5.85 -6.86
N LEU A 216 -16.88 7.17 -6.66
CA LEU A 216 -17.51 7.86 -5.53
C LEU A 216 -19.02 7.56 -5.45
N ALA A 217 -19.71 7.53 -6.58
CA ALA A 217 -21.14 7.22 -6.63
C ALA A 217 -21.43 5.78 -6.17
N ALA A 218 -20.61 4.81 -6.59
CA ALA A 218 -20.74 3.42 -6.15
C ALA A 218 -20.47 3.26 -4.64
N LEU A 219 -19.54 4.04 -4.08
CA LEU A 219 -19.24 4.04 -2.65
C LEU A 219 -20.32 4.73 -1.80
N ALA A 220 -20.93 5.80 -2.32
CA ALA A 220 -21.94 6.59 -1.63
C ALA A 220 -23.34 5.95 -1.63
N GLY A 221 -23.58 4.95 -2.48
CA GLY A 221 -24.90 4.35 -2.68
C GLY A 221 -25.57 3.83 -1.41
N ASP A 222 -26.90 3.80 -1.42
CA ASP A 222 -27.70 3.27 -0.32
C ASP A 222 -27.39 1.79 -0.05
N GLY A 223 -27.36 1.41 1.24
CA GLY A 223 -27.06 0.03 1.67
C GLY A 223 -25.58 -0.37 1.56
N VAL A 224 -24.70 0.46 1.01
CA VAL A 224 -23.26 0.14 0.87
C VAL A 224 -22.60 -0.10 2.22
N GLU A 225 -22.91 0.68 3.27
CA GLU A 225 -22.37 0.42 4.61
C GLU A 225 -22.74 -0.98 5.11
N ALA A 226 -23.99 -1.40 4.97
CA ALA A 226 -24.44 -2.73 5.41
C ALA A 226 -23.70 -3.85 4.65
N ARG A 227 -23.63 -3.73 3.33
CA ARG A 227 -22.91 -4.67 2.47
C ARG A 227 -21.43 -4.78 2.83
N LEU A 228 -20.77 -3.65 3.12
CA LEU A 228 -19.36 -3.65 3.52
C LEU A 228 -19.16 -4.23 4.93
N ARG A 229 -20.15 -4.10 5.84
CA ARG A 229 -20.10 -4.79 7.15
C ARG A 229 -20.13 -6.30 6.96
N ASP A 230 -20.99 -6.81 6.08
CA ASP A 230 -21.06 -8.24 5.76
C ASP A 230 -19.75 -8.76 5.14
N LEU A 231 -19.05 -7.92 4.38
CA LEU A 231 -17.73 -8.22 3.81
C LEU A 231 -16.55 -8.05 4.80
N GLY A 232 -16.83 -7.78 6.09
CA GLY A 232 -15.85 -7.76 7.16
C GLY A 232 -15.08 -6.43 7.32
N PHE A 233 -15.61 -5.31 6.82
CA PHE A 233 -14.98 -4.00 6.99
C PHE A 233 -15.17 -3.42 8.40
N GLY A 234 -16.13 -3.94 9.16
CA GLY A 234 -16.44 -3.51 10.52
C GLY A 234 -16.82 -2.03 10.57
N TYR A 235 -16.31 -1.29 11.54
CA TYR A 235 -16.62 0.14 11.71
C TYR A 235 -16.19 1.01 10.51
N ARG A 236 -15.22 0.56 9.71
CA ARG A 236 -14.72 1.31 8.54
C ARG A 236 -15.73 1.38 7.40
N ALA A 237 -16.69 0.44 7.36
CA ALA A 237 -17.78 0.46 6.37
C ALA A 237 -18.52 1.81 6.36
N ARG A 238 -18.83 2.34 7.55
CA ARG A 238 -19.45 3.66 7.72
C ARG A 238 -18.56 4.78 7.17
N PHE A 239 -17.26 4.71 7.43
CA PHE A 239 -16.31 5.74 6.97
C PHE A 239 -16.18 5.79 5.46
N LEU A 240 -16.15 4.62 4.80
CA LEU A 240 -16.12 4.54 3.34
C LEU A 240 -17.37 5.15 2.71
N GLN A 241 -18.56 4.71 3.11
CA GLN A 241 -19.81 5.24 2.53
C GLN A 241 -19.98 6.74 2.83
N ARG A 242 -19.79 7.15 4.10
CA ARG A 242 -20.03 8.54 4.51
C ARG A 242 -19.02 9.52 3.93
N SER A 243 -17.75 9.14 3.80
CA SER A 243 -16.76 10.00 3.14
C SER A 243 -17.09 10.20 1.67
N ALA A 244 -17.51 9.13 0.97
CA ALA A 244 -17.92 9.24 -0.44
C ALA A 244 -19.16 10.13 -0.61
N ALA A 245 -20.18 9.95 0.24
CA ALA A 245 -21.37 10.78 0.24
C ALA A 245 -21.03 12.27 0.52
N GLN A 246 -20.23 12.54 1.56
CA GLN A 246 -19.81 13.89 1.90
C GLN A 246 -19.04 14.57 0.76
N ILE A 247 -18.15 13.85 0.07
CA ILE A 247 -17.42 14.40 -1.08
C ILE A 247 -18.40 14.81 -2.18
N LEU A 248 -19.34 13.93 -2.54
CA LEU A 248 -20.32 14.21 -3.60
C LEU A 248 -21.25 15.36 -3.25
N GLU A 249 -21.74 15.42 -2.01
CA GLU A 249 -22.72 16.41 -1.55
C GLU A 249 -22.10 17.80 -1.33
N ALA A 250 -20.91 17.87 -0.72
CA ALA A 250 -20.32 19.14 -0.27
C ALA A 250 -19.27 19.72 -1.21
N HIS A 251 -18.66 18.90 -2.09
CA HIS A 251 -17.49 19.32 -2.87
C HIS A 251 -17.53 18.96 -4.35
N GLY A 252 -18.22 17.86 -4.71
CA GLY A 252 -18.30 17.33 -6.06
C GLY A 252 -17.19 16.31 -6.41
N PRO A 253 -17.34 15.60 -7.54
CA PRO A 253 -16.54 14.42 -7.86
C PRO A 253 -15.05 14.70 -8.13
N ARG A 254 -14.69 15.93 -8.52
CA ARG A 254 -13.29 16.32 -8.83
C ARG A 254 -12.55 16.98 -7.67
N TRP A 255 -13.16 17.03 -6.48
CA TRP A 255 -12.57 17.73 -5.34
C TRP A 255 -11.22 17.12 -4.92
N LEU A 256 -11.12 15.80 -4.86
CA LEU A 256 -9.88 15.11 -4.48
C LEU A 256 -8.74 15.41 -5.46
N GLU A 257 -9.01 15.40 -6.77
CA GLU A 257 -8.02 15.78 -7.80
C GLU A 257 -7.56 17.23 -7.61
N GLY A 258 -8.49 18.14 -7.31
CA GLY A 258 -8.20 19.54 -7.05
C GLY A 258 -7.24 19.78 -5.88
N LEU A 259 -7.17 18.86 -4.90
CA LEU A 259 -6.25 18.96 -3.77
C LEU A 259 -4.76 18.82 -4.18
N ARG A 260 -4.46 18.32 -5.37
CA ARG A 260 -3.10 18.40 -5.95
C ARG A 260 -2.63 19.84 -6.11
N GLY A 261 -3.54 20.77 -6.42
CA GLY A 261 -3.20 22.18 -6.67
C GLY A 261 -3.05 23.06 -5.43
N VAL A 262 -3.40 22.58 -4.23
CA VAL A 262 -3.36 23.39 -3.00
C VAL A 262 -2.13 23.08 -2.13
N PRO A 263 -1.73 23.97 -1.20
CA PRO A 263 -0.60 23.69 -0.30
C PRO A 263 -0.82 22.44 0.57
N TYR A 264 0.25 21.73 0.93
CA TYR A 264 0.19 20.47 1.70
C TYR A 264 -0.70 20.55 2.95
N LEU A 265 -0.50 21.55 3.82
CA LEU A 265 -1.28 21.66 5.05
C LEU A 265 -2.77 21.91 4.77
N VAL A 266 -3.10 22.63 3.71
CA VAL A 266 -4.48 22.86 3.27
C VAL A 266 -5.12 21.55 2.79
N ALA A 267 -4.41 20.79 1.95
CA ALA A 267 -4.88 19.48 1.48
C ALA A 267 -5.09 18.51 2.66
N ARG A 268 -4.12 18.45 3.58
CA ARG A 268 -4.19 17.58 4.77
C ARG A 268 -5.38 17.93 5.64
N ASP A 269 -5.54 19.21 5.98
CA ASP A 269 -6.61 19.63 6.88
C ASP A 269 -8.00 19.49 6.21
N ALA A 270 -8.08 19.67 4.89
CA ALA A 270 -9.29 19.38 4.12
C ALA A 270 -9.65 17.88 4.17
N LEU A 271 -8.69 16.97 3.96
CA LEU A 271 -8.91 15.52 4.06
C LEU A 271 -9.38 15.09 5.45
N ARG A 272 -8.84 15.70 6.53
CA ARG A 272 -9.19 15.38 7.93
C ARG A 272 -10.64 15.71 8.30
N THR A 273 -11.36 16.44 7.46
CA THR A 273 -12.80 16.68 7.64
C THR A 273 -13.64 15.45 7.32
N LEU A 274 -13.07 14.44 6.65
CA LEU A 274 -13.77 13.23 6.24
C LEU A 274 -13.81 12.17 7.36
N PRO A 275 -14.92 11.42 7.48
CA PRO A 275 -15.03 10.31 8.43
C PRO A 275 -13.92 9.28 8.28
N GLY A 276 -13.24 8.98 9.39
CA GLY A 276 -12.17 7.97 9.41
C GLY A 276 -10.81 8.45 8.91
N VAL A 277 -10.66 9.73 8.56
CA VAL A 277 -9.40 10.32 8.11
C VAL A 277 -8.73 11.11 9.24
N GLY A 278 -7.81 10.45 9.94
CA GLY A 278 -6.92 11.12 10.90
C GLY A 278 -5.65 11.68 10.25
N THR A 279 -4.80 12.33 11.03
CA THR A 279 -3.54 12.97 10.58
C THR A 279 -2.67 12.04 9.73
N LYS A 280 -2.43 10.80 10.19
CA LYS A 280 -1.63 9.81 9.45
C LYS A 280 -2.26 9.43 8.10
N VAL A 281 -3.59 9.20 8.07
CA VAL A 281 -4.30 8.83 6.83
C VAL A 281 -4.24 9.99 5.83
N ALA A 282 -4.49 11.21 6.29
CA ALA A 282 -4.38 12.41 5.46
C ALA A 282 -2.97 12.56 4.88
N ASP A 283 -1.93 12.38 5.69
CA ASP A 283 -0.54 12.48 5.21
C ASP A 283 -0.18 11.36 4.21
N CYS A 284 -0.69 10.14 4.39
CA CYS A 284 -0.53 9.08 3.39
C CYS A 284 -1.15 9.49 2.04
N VAL A 285 -2.37 10.02 2.05
CA VAL A 285 -3.06 10.44 0.82
C VAL A 285 -2.34 11.64 0.19
N CYS A 286 -1.90 12.61 0.99
CA CYS A 286 -1.10 13.75 0.54
C CYS A 286 0.18 13.29 -0.17
N LEU A 287 0.94 12.39 0.44
CA LEU A 287 2.20 11.88 -0.08
C LEU A 287 2.01 11.04 -1.35
N MET A 288 1.04 10.14 -1.36
CA MET A 288 0.95 9.06 -2.34
C MET A 288 -0.03 9.33 -3.49
N SER A 289 -0.76 10.45 -3.48
CA SER A 289 -1.72 10.78 -4.55
C SER A 289 -1.91 12.28 -4.83
N LEU A 290 -1.57 13.16 -3.90
CA LEU A 290 -1.82 14.61 -4.02
C LEU A 290 -0.56 15.46 -4.26
N ASP A 291 0.54 14.84 -4.69
CA ASP A 291 1.78 15.51 -5.07
C ASP A 291 2.42 16.32 -3.92
N LYS A 292 2.29 15.86 -2.66
CA LYS A 292 2.89 16.48 -1.47
C LYS A 292 4.09 15.68 -0.99
N ALA A 293 5.20 15.78 -1.71
CA ALA A 293 6.42 15.01 -1.43
C ALA A 293 7.02 15.28 -0.03
N GLU A 294 6.65 16.42 0.58
CA GLU A 294 7.05 16.82 1.93
C GLU A 294 6.20 16.20 3.06
N ALA A 295 5.08 15.54 2.72
CA ALA A 295 4.21 14.90 3.69
C ALA A 295 4.89 13.68 4.30
N VAL A 296 4.94 13.60 5.63
CA VAL A 296 5.60 12.50 6.37
C VAL A 296 4.54 11.83 7.24
N PRO A 297 3.94 10.70 6.81
CA PRO A 297 2.96 9.99 7.59
C PRO A 297 3.64 9.34 8.82
N VAL A 298 3.26 9.75 10.03
CA VAL A 298 3.86 9.22 11.26
C VAL A 298 2.94 8.16 11.87
N ASP A 299 3.35 6.90 11.74
CA ASP A 299 2.74 5.76 12.42
C ASP A 299 3.67 5.16 13.47
N THR A 300 3.29 4.00 14.01
CA THR A 300 4.10 3.30 14.99
C THR A 300 5.46 2.89 14.45
N HIS A 301 5.58 2.52 13.18
CA HIS A 301 6.87 2.16 12.57
C HIS A 301 7.78 3.37 12.47
N VAL A 302 7.29 4.47 11.91
CA VAL A 302 8.07 5.72 11.81
C VAL A 302 8.48 6.22 13.18
N TRP A 303 7.61 6.09 14.18
CA TRP A 303 7.96 6.43 15.55
C TRP A 303 9.06 5.53 16.14
N GLN A 304 9.03 4.22 15.86
CA GLN A 304 10.10 3.31 16.28
C GLN A 304 11.43 3.63 15.56
N ILE A 305 11.40 3.92 14.26
CA ILE A 305 12.58 4.34 13.49
C ILE A 305 13.18 5.61 14.11
N ALA A 306 12.36 6.64 14.35
CA ALA A 306 12.82 7.88 14.97
C ALA A 306 13.52 7.65 16.33
N LYS A 307 12.96 6.75 17.17
CA LYS A 307 13.55 6.41 18.47
C LYS A 307 14.83 5.60 18.35
N ARG A 308 14.81 4.53 17.54
CA ARG A 308 15.89 3.55 17.41
C ARG A 308 17.10 4.13 16.69
N ASP A 309 16.85 4.85 15.60
CA ASP A 309 17.88 5.18 14.62
C ASP A 309 18.35 6.63 14.73
N TYR A 310 17.51 7.53 15.25
CA TYR A 310 17.81 8.96 15.39
C TYR A 310 17.90 9.42 16.85
N SER A 311 17.76 8.48 17.81
CA SER A 311 17.71 8.80 19.24
C SER A 311 16.72 9.92 19.57
N TYR A 312 15.59 10.01 18.84
CA TYR A 312 14.64 11.11 19.01
C TYR A 312 13.97 11.06 20.40
N ALA A 313 14.10 12.16 21.15
CA ALA A 313 13.57 12.33 22.50
C ALA A 313 13.92 11.15 23.45
N PRO A 314 15.22 10.92 23.74
CA PRO A 314 15.66 9.79 24.54
C PRO A 314 15.11 9.94 25.97
N GLY A 315 14.51 8.87 26.51
CA GLY A 315 13.90 8.88 27.85
C GLY A 315 12.45 9.41 27.92
N SER A 316 11.84 9.78 26.79
CA SER A 316 10.41 10.17 26.76
C SER A 316 9.51 9.02 27.22
N ARG A 317 8.67 9.27 28.23
CA ARG A 317 7.63 8.34 28.74
C ARG A 317 6.37 8.30 27.87
N GLN A 318 6.35 9.01 26.74
CA GLN A 318 5.18 9.06 25.87
C GLN A 318 4.88 7.67 25.27
N LYS A 319 3.64 7.20 25.45
CA LYS A 319 3.17 5.86 25.03
C LYS A 319 2.34 5.86 23.75
N SER A 320 1.85 7.01 23.31
CA SER A 320 0.96 7.15 22.14
C SER A 320 1.39 8.28 21.23
N ILE A 321 1.05 8.17 19.95
CA ILE A 321 1.30 9.21 18.95
C ILE A 321 0.19 10.26 19.07
N THR A 322 0.53 11.41 19.64
CA THR A 322 -0.37 12.58 19.71
C THR A 322 -0.23 13.42 18.45
N ASP A 323 -1.22 14.27 18.16
CA ASP A 323 -1.14 15.22 17.03
C ASP A 323 0.10 16.13 17.12
N LYS A 324 0.50 16.52 18.34
CA LYS A 324 1.74 17.30 18.54
C LYS A 324 2.97 16.47 18.16
N LEU A 325 3.09 15.23 18.68
CA LEU A 325 4.22 14.37 18.36
C LEU A 325 4.29 14.04 16.87
N HIS A 326 3.14 13.81 16.23
CA HIS A 326 3.07 13.59 14.78
C HIS A 326 3.61 14.79 14.00
N ARG A 327 3.24 16.02 14.39
CA ARG A 327 3.77 17.24 13.76
C ARG A 327 5.27 17.38 13.99
N ASP A 328 5.71 17.28 15.24
CA ASP A 328 7.12 17.48 15.62
C ASP A 328 8.03 16.45 14.90
N LEU A 329 7.62 15.18 14.82
CA LEU A 329 8.37 14.14 14.08
C LEU A 329 8.35 14.40 12.58
N GLY A 330 7.21 14.80 12.02
CA GLY A 330 7.14 15.16 10.61
C GLY A 330 8.05 16.36 10.28
N ASP A 331 8.08 17.37 11.15
CA ASP A 331 8.95 18.54 10.99
C ASP A 331 10.42 18.14 11.12
N PHE A 332 10.78 17.31 12.10
CA PHE A 332 12.13 16.76 12.22
C PHE A 332 12.63 16.14 10.90
N PHE A 333 11.84 15.25 10.30
CA PHE A 333 12.22 14.62 9.03
C PHE A 333 12.18 15.57 7.83
N ARG A 334 11.28 16.55 7.80
CA ARG A 334 11.28 17.61 6.78
C ARG A 334 12.51 18.50 6.85
N HIS A 335 12.99 18.84 8.04
CA HIS A 335 14.24 19.59 8.20
C HIS A 335 15.45 18.77 7.78
N LEU A 336 15.43 17.45 7.98
CA LEU A 336 16.52 16.55 7.63
C LEU A 336 16.62 16.27 6.12
N TRP A 337 15.50 15.96 5.46
CA TRP A 337 15.48 15.49 4.07
C TRP A 337 14.87 16.49 3.07
N GLY A 338 14.43 17.65 3.55
CA GLY A 338 13.96 18.73 2.71
C GLY A 338 12.61 18.45 2.00
N PRO A 339 12.40 19.01 0.80
CA PRO A 339 11.09 18.99 0.13
C PRO A 339 10.55 17.59 -0.23
N HIS A 340 11.41 16.57 -0.30
CA HIS A 340 11.00 15.19 -0.60
C HIS A 340 11.11 14.26 0.62
N ALA A 341 10.97 14.79 1.83
CA ALA A 341 11.10 14.02 3.07
C ALA A 341 10.15 12.81 3.16
N GLY A 342 8.95 12.88 2.60
CA GLY A 342 8.03 11.74 2.54
C GLY A 342 8.57 10.60 1.68
N TRP A 343 9.33 10.91 0.64
CA TRP A 343 9.95 9.89 -0.22
C TRP A 343 11.12 9.23 0.51
N ALA A 344 11.98 9.99 1.17
CA ALA A 344 13.04 9.44 2.03
C ALA A 344 12.46 8.54 3.14
N GLN A 345 11.41 9.00 3.81
CA GLN A 345 10.70 8.21 4.82
C GLN A 345 10.19 6.88 4.26
N SER A 346 9.73 6.85 3.01
CA SER A 346 9.24 5.62 2.37
C SER A 346 10.34 4.56 2.19
N VAL A 347 11.59 4.98 1.96
CA VAL A 347 12.76 4.09 1.89
C VAL A 347 13.01 3.43 3.25
N LEU A 348 13.03 4.22 4.32
CA LEU A 348 13.25 3.70 5.67
C LEU A 348 12.10 2.80 6.14
N PHE A 349 10.86 3.19 5.82
CA PHE A 349 9.69 2.36 6.11
C PHE A 349 9.78 1.02 5.40
N CYS A 350 10.11 1.03 4.11
CA CYS A 350 10.32 -0.19 3.33
C CYS A 350 11.41 -1.08 3.97
N ALA A 351 12.52 -0.48 4.39
CA ALA A 351 13.60 -1.19 5.08
C ALA A 351 13.23 -1.77 6.47
N ASP A 352 12.19 -1.25 7.13
CA ASP A 352 11.71 -1.73 8.43
C ASP A 352 10.69 -2.88 8.31
N LEU A 353 10.07 -3.06 7.13
CA LEU A 353 9.12 -4.15 6.90
C LEU A 353 9.78 -5.53 7.06
N LYS A 354 9.22 -6.36 7.92
CA LYS A 354 9.71 -7.72 8.24
C LYS A 354 10.07 -8.55 7.01
N LYS A 355 9.27 -8.46 5.96
CA LYS A 355 9.46 -9.24 4.73
C LYS A 355 10.75 -8.90 3.96
N PHE A 356 11.29 -7.70 4.17
CA PHE A 356 12.51 -7.25 3.51
C PHE A 356 13.74 -7.29 4.41
N GLN A 357 13.61 -7.75 5.66
CA GLN A 357 14.75 -7.83 6.59
C GLN A 357 15.85 -8.77 6.08
N ARG A 358 15.50 -9.81 5.31
CA ARG A 358 16.46 -10.72 4.66
C ARG A 358 17.45 -10.01 3.72
N LEU A 359 17.05 -8.90 3.08
CA LEU A 359 17.95 -8.11 2.24
C LEU A 359 19.09 -7.47 3.05
N LYS A 360 18.87 -7.21 4.33
CA LYS A 360 19.90 -6.71 5.25
C LYS A 360 20.87 -7.81 5.69
N GLU A 361 20.41 -9.06 5.73
CA GLU A 361 21.20 -10.22 6.15
C GLU A 361 22.12 -10.74 5.03
N THR A 362 21.70 -10.62 3.77
CA THR A 362 22.47 -11.08 2.60
C THR A 362 23.43 -10.03 2.04
N SER A 363 23.29 -8.76 2.44
CA SER A 363 24.22 -7.69 2.08
C SER A 363 25.46 -7.72 2.98
N PRO A 364 26.68 -7.52 2.46
CA PRO A 364 27.93 -7.56 3.24
C PRO A 364 28.10 -6.33 4.15
N LEU A 365 27.14 -6.04 5.01
CA LEU A 365 27.29 -5.10 6.11
C LEU A 365 27.86 -5.84 7.31
N LYS A 366 29.19 -5.95 7.35
CA LYS A 366 29.91 -6.21 8.60
C LYS A 366 29.65 -5.03 9.55
N ARG A 367 28.74 -5.20 10.50
CA ARG A 367 28.94 -4.64 11.84
C ARG A 367 29.71 -5.69 12.63
N PRO A 368 30.76 -5.34 13.40
CA PRO A 368 31.36 -6.28 14.32
C PRO A 368 30.27 -6.74 15.28
N LYS A 369 29.95 -8.03 15.28
CA LYS A 369 29.23 -8.64 16.38
C LYS A 369 30.09 -8.37 17.62
N LYS A 370 29.58 -7.58 18.56
CA LYS A 370 29.97 -7.79 19.95
C LYS A 370 29.50 -9.20 20.29
N GLU A 371 30.44 -10.09 20.53
CA GLU A 371 30.22 -11.36 21.21
C GLU A 371 29.85 -11.02 22.66
N GLU A 372 28.58 -10.75 22.91
CA GLU A 372 27.97 -10.90 24.24
C GLU A 372 26.61 -11.55 23.99
N ASP A 373 26.33 -12.62 24.75
CA ASP A 373 25.16 -13.51 24.69
C ASP A 373 25.27 -14.78 23.81
N GLU A 374 26.34 -15.56 23.99
CA GLU A 374 26.28 -17.03 23.93
C GLU A 374 26.99 -17.64 25.16
N GLU A 375 26.58 -17.24 26.38
CA GLU A 375 27.01 -17.92 27.62
C GLU A 375 25.87 -18.17 28.62
N ALA A 376 24.62 -18.28 28.14
CA ALA A 376 23.46 -18.58 28.99
C ALA A 376 22.68 -19.87 28.64
N GLU A 377 23.08 -20.64 27.61
CA GLU A 377 22.38 -21.89 27.22
C GLU A 377 23.27 -23.14 27.11
N VAL A 378 24.46 -23.15 27.73
CA VAL A 378 25.30 -24.37 27.85
C VAL A 378 25.52 -24.81 29.32
N ALA A 379 24.96 -24.09 30.28
CA ALA A 379 25.08 -24.42 31.72
C ALA A 379 23.91 -25.24 32.30
N SER A 380 22.89 -25.63 31.52
CA SER A 380 21.76 -26.43 32.03
C SER A 380 21.69 -27.88 31.51
N ALA A 381 22.77 -28.41 30.92
CA ALA A 381 22.81 -29.76 30.35
C ALA A 381 23.93 -30.65 30.94
N LYS A 382 24.45 -30.34 32.14
CA LYS A 382 25.52 -31.11 32.79
C LYS A 382 25.27 -31.51 34.26
N ASP A 383 24.02 -31.55 34.70
CA ASP A 383 23.68 -31.98 36.08
C ASP A 383 22.61 -33.08 36.16
N GLU A 384 22.50 -33.93 35.13
CA GLU A 384 21.61 -35.11 35.13
C GLU A 384 22.32 -36.47 34.98
N ASP A 385 23.65 -36.54 35.20
CA ASP A 385 24.39 -37.82 35.16
C ASP A 385 25.27 -38.07 36.40
N GLY A 386 24.77 -37.68 37.58
CA GLY A 386 25.44 -37.91 38.87
C GLY A 386 24.62 -38.62 39.94
N ARG A 387 23.32 -38.87 39.71
CA ARG A 387 22.40 -39.37 40.75
C ARG A 387 21.75 -40.71 40.39
N LYS A 388 22.55 -41.64 39.87
CA LYS A 388 22.23 -43.07 39.78
C LYS A 388 23.43 -43.92 40.24
N ARG A 389 23.82 -43.77 41.52
CA ARG A 389 24.69 -44.73 42.24
C ARG A 389 24.67 -44.38 43.73
N ASN A 390 23.60 -44.81 44.40
CA ASN A 390 23.54 -45.19 45.82
C ASN A 390 22.08 -45.26 46.24
N ARG A 391 21.40 -46.32 45.81
CA ARG A 391 20.18 -46.79 46.46
C ARG A 391 20.13 -48.31 46.41
N GLU A 392 21.15 -48.91 47.01
CA GLU A 392 21.08 -50.27 47.54
C GLU A 392 21.61 -50.20 48.97
N GLU A 393 20.70 -50.31 49.93
CA GLU A 393 20.82 -51.08 51.17
C GLU A 393 19.89 -50.51 52.25
N ARG A 394 18.98 -51.39 52.72
CA ARG A 394 18.38 -51.46 54.07
C ARG A 394 17.44 -50.29 54.44
N GLY A 395 16.21 -50.47 54.92
CA GLY A 395 15.46 -51.60 55.47
C GLY A 395 14.41 -50.98 56.39
N LYS A 396 13.12 -51.29 56.20
CA LYS A 396 12.03 -51.06 57.19
C LYS A 396 12.28 -51.97 58.43
N PRO A 397 11.68 -51.81 59.64
CA PRO A 397 10.31 -51.33 59.93
C PRO A 397 10.12 -50.52 61.25
N GLY A 398 8.96 -49.89 61.50
CA GLY A 398 7.99 -50.29 62.56
C GLY A 398 7.69 -49.08 63.47
N ARG A 399 6.46 -48.53 63.53
CA ARG A 399 5.28 -48.81 64.39
C ARG A 399 5.40 -48.33 65.85
N GLU A 400 4.28 -47.77 66.34
CA GLU A 400 3.90 -47.46 67.76
C GLU A 400 4.55 -46.22 68.39
N SER A 401 3.95 -45.44 69.30
CA SER A 401 2.59 -45.19 69.83
C SER A 401 2.76 -44.11 70.92
N GLU A 402 1.67 -43.39 71.28
CA GLU A 402 1.48 -42.70 72.59
C GLU A 402 2.41 -41.52 72.94
N ASP A 403 2.10 -40.51 73.77
CA ASP A 403 0.91 -39.89 74.37
C ASP A 403 1.49 -38.67 75.18
N VAL A 404 0.63 -37.89 75.86
CA VAL A 404 0.92 -36.90 76.94
C VAL A 404 1.14 -35.42 76.46
N ARG A 405 0.18 -34.48 76.63
CA ARG A 405 -0.17 -33.65 77.83
C ARG A 405 1.02 -32.77 78.31
N LEU A 406 0.97 -31.49 78.69
CA LEU A 406 -0.02 -30.58 79.29
C LEU A 406 0.48 -29.11 79.17
N GLU A 407 -0.48 -28.19 79.08
CA GLU A 407 -0.61 -26.89 79.79
C GLU A 407 0.41 -25.74 79.71
N GLY A 408 -0.16 -24.53 79.75
CA GLY A 408 0.52 -23.31 80.19
C GLY A 408 -0.09 -22.01 79.65
N GLU A 409 -1.22 -21.60 80.20
CA GLU A 409 -1.83 -20.27 80.01
C GLU A 409 -0.98 -19.12 80.59
N SER A 410 -1.25 -17.91 80.08
CA SER A 410 -1.17 -16.53 80.67
C SER A 410 -0.50 -15.58 79.68
N GLY A 411 -1.03 -14.42 79.29
CA GLY A 411 -2.09 -13.59 79.84
C GLY A 411 -1.55 -12.21 80.20
N VAL A 412 -2.01 -11.17 79.48
CA VAL A 412 -2.11 -9.75 79.91
C VAL A 412 -0.76 -8.98 79.89
N ARG A 413 -0.57 -7.84 79.21
CA ARG A 413 -1.41 -6.66 78.90
C ARG A 413 -1.20 -6.13 77.48
#